data_AF-A0A7X6VD10-F1
#
_entry.id   AF-A0A7X6VD10-F1
#
_cell.length_a   1.000
_cell.length_b   1.000
_cell.length_c   1.000
_cell.angle_alpha   90.00
_cell.angle_beta   90.00
_cell.angle_gamma   90.00
#
_symmetry.space_group_name_H-M   'P 1'
#
loop_
_entity.id
_entity.type
_entity.pdbx_description
1 polymer ?
#
loop_
_entity_poly.entity_id
_entity_poly.type
_entity_poly.pdbx_seq_one_letter_code
_entity_poly.pdbx_strand_id
1 'polypeptide(L)'
;IVSEITNPTYLEIFDQYVDLIQVGARNMQNFELLKELGRIKKPILLKRGFANTIEELLMACEYIMNEGNQNVILCERGIRTLENYTRNTLDLSAIPALKRISHLPVLVDPSHGSGLSWMVEPLSKAAIAAGADGVIIEVHNNPSKALSDGPQSITPSEFSYIMPKLREYAHLEKRQLTIPHTIAYAGTPGSFANEAAEKLYPTHVLTGLEHFEDVFEAVLNKKIEIGVVPVENTLAGKVEKVQKLLENNKLEIINSIKLPIKQMLVAPAGTELSSIRKIYSHEKALEQCKKFLSTMPECKLIPYSTTSAAAAAVAALNDKCSAAIASETAARLNRLEIIKDSIQDEEDNYTEFVVFRSKK
;
A
#
# COMPACT_ATOMS: atom_id res chain seq x y z
N ILE A 1 -5.47 3.20 7.32
CA ILE A 1 -4.64 2.73 8.45
C ILE A 1 -5.53 2.01 9.45
N VAL A 2 -5.19 0.75 9.76
CA VAL A 2 -5.80 -0.02 10.86
C VAL A 2 -4.78 -0.07 12.00
N SER A 3 -5.19 0.17 13.23
CA SER A 3 -4.27 0.10 14.38
C SER A 3 -4.96 -0.37 15.65
N GLU A 4 -4.21 -1.06 16.52
CA GLU A 4 -4.73 -1.58 17.80
C GLU A 4 -4.67 -0.53 18.89
N ILE A 5 -5.81 -0.28 19.54
CA ILE A 5 -5.88 0.54 20.74
C ILE A 5 -5.86 -0.33 21.98
N THR A 6 -5.02 0.04 22.94
CA THR A 6 -4.89 -0.67 24.22
C THR A 6 -5.34 0.18 25.41
N ASN A 7 -5.43 1.50 25.25
CA ASN A 7 -5.76 2.43 26.31
C ASN A 7 -6.63 3.59 25.78
N PRO A 8 -7.73 3.97 26.47
CA PRO A 8 -8.56 5.12 26.11
C PRO A 8 -7.83 6.45 25.98
N THR A 9 -6.70 6.64 26.68
CA THR A 9 -5.93 7.90 26.61
C THR A 9 -5.41 8.22 25.21
N TYR A 10 -5.34 7.22 24.32
CA TYR A 10 -4.90 7.43 22.94
C TYR A 10 -6.03 7.75 21.95
N LEU A 11 -7.28 7.83 22.43
CA LEU A 11 -8.46 7.98 21.55
C LEU A 11 -8.40 9.20 20.66
N GLU A 12 -7.93 10.34 21.15
CA GLU A 12 -7.84 11.58 20.36
C GLU A 12 -6.91 11.41 19.14
N ILE A 13 -5.73 10.80 19.35
CA ILE A 13 -4.78 10.50 18.28
C ILE A 13 -5.36 9.46 17.32
N PHE A 14 -6.05 8.44 17.84
CA PHE A 14 -6.66 7.40 17.02
C PHE A 14 -7.80 7.97 16.16
N ASP A 15 -8.63 8.85 16.69
CA ASP A 15 -9.73 9.46 15.93
C ASP A 15 -9.20 10.34 14.79
N GLN A 16 -8.08 11.03 15.01
CA GLN A 16 -7.46 11.86 13.98
C GLN A 16 -6.78 11.06 12.86
N TYR A 17 -6.06 9.99 13.18
CA TYR A 17 -5.11 9.36 12.24
C TYR A 17 -5.42 7.90 11.87
N VAL A 18 -6.35 7.24 12.57
CA VAL A 18 -6.68 5.82 12.33
C VAL A 18 -8.04 5.73 11.64
N ASP A 19 -8.11 4.90 10.59
CA ASP A 19 -9.32 4.72 9.79
C ASP A 19 -10.21 3.61 10.36
N LEU A 20 -9.60 2.58 10.96
CA LEU A 20 -10.28 1.47 11.64
C LEU A 20 -9.54 1.14 12.94
N ILE A 21 -10.25 1.24 14.06
CA ILE A 21 -9.67 1.00 15.38
C ILE A 21 -9.87 -0.47 15.75
N GLN A 22 -8.77 -1.19 15.94
CA GLN A 22 -8.79 -2.58 16.38
C GLN A 22 -8.76 -2.66 17.91
N VAL A 23 -9.69 -3.42 18.49
CA VAL A 23 -9.62 -3.88 19.89
C VAL A 23 -9.10 -5.30 19.87
N GLY A 24 -7.89 -5.50 20.38
CA GLY A 24 -7.28 -6.82 20.48
C GLY A 24 -8.01 -7.73 21.47
N ALA A 25 -7.83 -9.04 21.30
CA ALA A 25 -8.52 -10.07 22.08
C ALA A 25 -8.35 -9.94 23.61
N ARG A 26 -7.23 -9.35 24.09
CA ARG A 26 -6.99 -9.08 25.52
C ARG A 26 -7.84 -7.93 26.06
N ASN A 27 -8.20 -6.99 25.19
CA ASN A 27 -8.98 -5.80 25.54
C ASN A 27 -10.47 -5.95 25.21
N MET A 28 -10.92 -7.11 24.70
CA MET A 28 -12.33 -7.37 24.43
C MET A 28 -13.22 -7.20 25.68
N GLN A 29 -12.67 -7.42 26.88
CA GLN A 29 -13.39 -7.21 28.15
C GLN A 29 -13.02 -5.89 28.85
N ASN A 30 -12.30 -5.00 28.18
CA ASN A 30 -12.01 -3.67 28.72
C ASN A 30 -13.24 -2.76 28.49
N PHE A 31 -14.26 -2.91 29.34
CA PHE A 31 -15.56 -2.25 29.14
C PHE A 31 -15.49 -0.73 29.13
N GLU A 32 -14.57 -0.12 29.89
CA GLU A 32 -14.38 1.33 29.86
C GLU A 32 -13.83 1.78 28.50
N LEU A 33 -12.85 1.05 27.94
CA LEU A 33 -12.40 1.31 26.57
C LEU A 33 -13.52 1.12 25.54
N LEU A 34 -14.33 0.06 25.66
CA LEU A 34 -15.43 -0.19 24.74
C LEU A 34 -16.48 0.92 24.77
N LYS A 35 -16.83 1.43 25.96
CA LYS A 35 -17.77 2.54 26.09
C LYS A 35 -17.23 3.81 25.44
N GLU A 36 -15.97 4.16 25.69
CA GLU A 36 -15.36 5.34 25.07
C GLU A 36 -15.27 5.22 23.54
N LEU A 37 -14.96 4.03 23.02
CA LEU A 37 -15.01 3.75 21.57
C LEU A 37 -16.44 3.83 20.98
N GLY A 38 -17.45 3.63 21.83
CA GLY A 38 -18.85 3.80 21.47
C GLY A 38 -19.29 5.26 21.30
N ARG A 39 -18.52 6.21 21.84
CA ARG A 39 -18.83 7.66 21.75
C ARG A 39 -18.26 8.35 20.52
N ILE A 40 -17.34 7.69 19.81
CA ILE A 40 -16.78 8.16 18.54
C ILE A 40 -17.51 7.54 17.35
N LYS A 41 -17.21 7.99 16.13
CA LYS A 41 -17.86 7.50 14.90
C LYS A 41 -17.00 6.58 14.04
N LYS A 42 -15.73 6.38 14.42
CA LYS A 42 -14.81 5.49 13.71
C LYS A 42 -15.29 4.04 13.78
N PRO A 43 -15.11 3.26 12.70
CA PRO A 43 -15.40 1.84 12.73
C PRO A 43 -14.47 1.13 13.71
N ILE A 44 -15.02 0.14 14.42
CA ILE A 44 -14.32 -0.64 15.44
C ILE A 44 -14.23 -2.10 14.99
N LEU A 45 -13.03 -2.66 14.96
CA LEU A 45 -12.78 -4.08 14.77
C LEU A 45 -12.60 -4.76 16.13
N LEU A 46 -13.57 -5.53 16.59
CA LEU A 46 -13.55 -6.20 17.88
C LEU A 46 -13.11 -7.66 17.73
N LYS A 47 -11.90 -8.00 18.20
CA LYS A 47 -11.40 -9.38 18.20
C LYS A 47 -11.96 -10.18 19.38
N ARG A 48 -12.43 -11.39 19.10
CA ARG A 48 -12.88 -12.35 20.11
C ARG A 48 -11.75 -12.66 21.11
N GLY A 49 -12.07 -12.61 22.39
CA GLY A 49 -11.17 -12.97 23.47
C GLY A 49 -10.89 -14.47 23.48
N PHE A 50 -9.69 -14.86 23.92
CA PHE A 50 -9.18 -16.22 23.72
C PHE A 50 -10.00 -17.31 24.42
N ALA A 51 -10.73 -16.98 25.48
CA ALA A 51 -11.51 -17.95 26.25
C ALA A 51 -13.01 -17.60 26.24
N ASN A 52 -13.43 -16.74 25.31
CA ASN A 52 -14.79 -16.20 25.33
C ASN A 52 -15.74 -16.94 24.41
N THR A 53 -17.00 -17.02 24.83
CA THR A 53 -18.08 -17.53 23.99
C THR A 53 -18.46 -16.52 22.90
N ILE A 54 -19.25 -16.97 21.92
CA ILE A 54 -19.83 -16.08 20.91
C ILE A 54 -20.77 -15.05 21.56
N GLU A 55 -21.54 -15.48 22.57
CA GLU A 55 -22.44 -14.61 23.32
C GLU A 55 -21.66 -13.50 24.06
N GLU A 56 -20.55 -13.83 24.71
CA GLU A 56 -19.71 -12.85 25.39
C GLU A 56 -19.08 -11.84 24.42
N LEU A 57 -18.71 -12.29 23.21
CA LEU A 57 -18.26 -11.38 22.14
C LEU A 57 -19.36 -10.40 21.73
N LEU A 58 -20.60 -10.88 21.55
CA LEU A 58 -21.74 -10.03 21.21
C LEU A 58 -22.08 -9.07 22.35
N MET A 59 -22.07 -9.54 23.60
CA MET A 59 -22.28 -8.67 24.76
C MET A 59 -21.19 -7.59 24.88
N ALA A 60 -19.93 -7.91 24.56
CA ALA A 60 -18.87 -6.90 24.48
C ALA A 60 -19.15 -5.87 23.38
N CYS A 61 -19.62 -6.30 22.21
CA CYS A 61 -20.02 -5.42 21.12
C CYS A 61 -21.14 -4.44 21.54
N GLU A 62 -22.10 -4.89 22.34
CA GLU A 62 -23.21 -4.05 22.83
C GLU A 62 -22.71 -2.87 23.68
N TYR A 63 -21.58 -2.96 24.38
CA TYR A 63 -21.02 -1.81 25.10
C TYR A 63 -20.62 -0.67 24.15
N ILE A 64 -20.12 -0.99 22.95
CA ILE A 64 -19.78 0.00 21.93
C ILE A 64 -21.07 0.57 21.32
N MET A 65 -22.01 -0.33 20.96
CA MET A 65 -23.22 0.04 20.23
C MET A 65 -24.19 0.88 21.05
N ASN A 66 -24.34 0.57 22.35
CA ASN A 66 -25.24 1.29 23.25
C ASN A 66 -24.80 2.74 23.52
N GLU A 67 -23.51 3.04 23.42
CA GLU A 67 -23.00 4.42 23.55
C GLU A 67 -23.13 5.22 22.24
N GLY A 68 -23.54 4.58 21.13
CA GLY A 68 -23.95 5.27 19.90
C GLY A 68 -23.07 5.01 18.66
N ASN A 69 -22.17 4.03 18.71
CA ASN A 69 -21.36 3.62 17.56
C ASN A 69 -21.80 2.25 17.02
N GLN A 70 -22.54 2.28 15.90
CA GLN A 70 -23.05 1.07 15.24
C GLN A 70 -22.05 0.47 14.24
N ASN A 71 -20.91 1.12 14.03
CA ASN A 71 -19.91 0.71 13.04
C ASN A 71 -18.96 -0.34 13.61
N VAL A 72 -19.48 -1.51 14.00
CA VAL A 72 -18.67 -2.59 14.60
C VAL A 72 -18.47 -3.74 13.63
N ILE A 73 -17.25 -4.27 13.60
CA ILE A 73 -16.84 -5.44 12.84
C ILE A 73 -16.38 -6.50 13.85
N LEU A 74 -16.95 -7.70 13.79
CA LEU A 74 -16.57 -8.81 14.65
C LEU A 74 -15.40 -9.57 14.03
N CYS A 75 -14.43 -9.99 14.84
CA CYS A 75 -13.29 -10.76 14.34
C CYS A 75 -13.07 -12.04 15.14
N GLU A 76 -13.27 -13.19 14.47
CA GLU A 76 -12.86 -14.49 14.97
C GLU A 76 -11.36 -14.66 14.75
N ARG A 77 -10.62 -14.80 15.85
CA ARG A 77 -9.15 -14.87 15.81
C ARG A 77 -8.60 -16.18 16.35
N GLY A 78 -9.44 -17.10 16.81
CA GLY A 78 -9.09 -18.35 17.47
C GLY A 78 -9.27 -18.31 18.98
N ILE A 79 -9.75 -19.43 19.52
CA ILE A 79 -10.00 -19.67 20.93
C ILE A 79 -9.01 -20.68 21.51
N ARG A 80 -8.78 -20.60 22.82
CA ARG A 80 -7.97 -21.54 23.58
C ARG A 80 -8.75 -22.83 23.76
N THR A 81 -8.12 -23.94 23.41
CA THR A 81 -8.67 -25.29 23.59
C THR A 81 -7.63 -26.19 24.28
N LEU A 82 -7.92 -27.49 24.36
CA LEU A 82 -6.96 -28.49 24.85
C LEU A 82 -5.91 -28.87 23.79
N GLU A 83 -6.15 -28.53 22.52
CA GLU A 83 -5.20 -28.76 21.43
C GLU A 83 -3.97 -27.87 21.62
N ASN A 84 -2.78 -28.43 21.38
CA ASN A 84 -1.50 -27.74 21.60
C ASN A 84 -0.64 -27.61 20.34
N TYR A 85 -1.05 -28.21 19.21
CA TYR A 85 -0.35 -28.11 17.95
C TYR A 85 -0.38 -26.69 17.38
N THR A 86 -1.52 -26.02 17.46
CA THR A 86 -1.69 -24.61 17.08
C THR A 86 -1.71 -23.70 18.29
N ARG A 87 -1.35 -22.42 18.10
CA ARG A 87 -1.40 -21.40 19.16
C ARG A 87 -2.82 -21.24 19.71
N ASN A 88 -3.82 -21.32 18.84
CA ASN A 88 -5.25 -21.34 19.19
C ASN A 88 -5.98 -22.27 18.21
N THR A 89 -7.21 -22.66 18.54
CA THR A 89 -8.09 -23.32 17.57
C THR A 89 -8.91 -22.24 16.87
N LEU A 90 -8.75 -22.13 15.55
CA LEU A 90 -9.59 -21.25 14.76
C LEU A 90 -11.01 -21.80 14.69
N ASP A 91 -11.95 -21.14 15.36
CA ASP A 91 -13.35 -21.55 15.40
C ASP A 91 -14.09 -21.13 14.13
N LEU A 92 -13.93 -21.90 13.05
CA LEU A 92 -14.64 -21.65 11.79
C LEU A 92 -16.17 -21.71 11.95
N SER A 93 -16.68 -22.40 12.98
CA SER A 93 -18.12 -22.48 13.25
C SER A 93 -18.69 -21.15 13.75
N ALA A 94 -17.86 -20.29 14.33
CA ALA A 94 -18.25 -18.94 14.76
C ALA A 94 -18.70 -18.07 13.58
N ILE A 95 -18.18 -18.31 12.36
CA ILE A 95 -18.50 -17.50 11.18
C ILE A 95 -20.00 -17.60 10.82
N PRO A 96 -20.54 -18.79 10.47
CA PRO A 96 -21.96 -18.91 10.17
C PRO A 96 -22.85 -18.66 11.40
N ALA A 97 -22.37 -18.94 12.61
CA ALA A 97 -23.12 -18.65 13.83
C ALA A 97 -23.35 -17.14 13.99
N LEU A 98 -22.28 -16.33 13.96
CA LEU A 98 -22.34 -14.87 14.05
C LEU A 98 -23.18 -14.28 12.92
N LYS A 99 -23.03 -14.77 11.69
CA LYS A 99 -23.85 -14.37 10.54
C LYS A 99 -25.35 -14.63 10.72
N ARG A 100 -25.72 -15.61 11.54
CA ARG A 100 -27.12 -15.98 11.79
C ARG A 100 -27.76 -15.16 12.91
N ILE A 101 -26.98 -14.83 13.94
CA ILE A 101 -27.47 -14.18 15.17
C ILE A 101 -27.15 -12.69 15.23
N SER A 102 -26.37 -12.17 14.29
CA SER A 102 -26.00 -10.77 14.19
C SER A 102 -26.06 -10.27 12.74
N HIS A 103 -26.23 -8.97 12.59
CA HIS A 103 -26.16 -8.26 11.31
C HIS A 103 -24.77 -7.70 11.01
N LEU A 104 -23.84 -7.79 11.97
CA LEU A 104 -22.52 -7.19 11.88
C LEU A 104 -21.61 -7.95 10.90
N PRO A 105 -20.68 -7.26 10.22
CA PRO A 105 -19.64 -7.92 9.44
C PRO A 105 -18.76 -8.83 10.31
N VAL A 106 -18.35 -9.97 9.76
CA VAL A 106 -17.53 -10.99 10.41
C VAL A 106 -16.24 -11.18 9.63
N LEU A 107 -15.12 -10.80 10.24
CA LEU A 107 -13.76 -11.01 9.76
C LEU A 107 -13.12 -12.21 10.47
N VAL A 108 -12.09 -12.77 9.86
CA VAL A 108 -11.33 -13.88 10.44
C VAL A 108 -9.84 -13.59 10.41
N ASP A 109 -9.14 -13.86 11.51
CA ASP A 109 -7.68 -13.72 11.62
C ASP A 109 -7.02 -15.11 11.66
N PRO A 110 -6.73 -15.72 10.49
CA PRO A 110 -6.10 -17.03 10.40
C PRO A 110 -4.65 -17.03 10.91
N SER A 111 -3.93 -15.92 10.79
CA SER A 111 -2.54 -15.79 11.27
C SER A 111 -2.46 -16.00 12.78
N HIS A 112 -3.21 -15.21 13.55
CA HIS A 112 -3.25 -15.41 15.00
C HIS A 112 -3.95 -16.73 15.32
N GLY A 113 -5.01 -17.07 14.58
CA GLY A 113 -5.80 -18.31 14.66
C GLY A 113 -4.95 -19.54 14.87
N SER A 114 -4.06 -19.85 13.93
CA SER A 114 -3.16 -20.99 14.04
C SER A 114 -1.85 -20.68 14.77
N GLY A 115 -1.34 -19.46 14.65
CA GLY A 115 0.04 -19.12 15.02
C GLY A 115 1.10 -19.72 14.10
N LEU A 116 0.71 -20.26 12.94
CA LEU A 116 1.59 -20.97 12.00
C LEU A 116 1.41 -20.43 10.59
N SER A 117 2.48 -19.89 9.99
CA SER A 117 2.46 -19.26 8.66
C SER A 117 1.91 -20.17 7.55
N TRP A 118 2.28 -21.45 7.54
CA TRP A 118 1.82 -22.40 6.51
C TRP A 118 0.30 -22.64 6.54
N MET A 119 -0.34 -22.44 7.70
CA MET A 119 -1.80 -22.59 7.84
C MET A 119 -2.57 -21.34 7.40
N VAL A 120 -1.91 -20.21 7.17
CA VAL A 120 -2.57 -18.95 6.79
C VAL A 120 -3.36 -19.14 5.49
N GLU A 121 -2.76 -19.75 4.46
CA GLU A 121 -3.45 -19.99 3.18
C GLU A 121 -4.69 -20.89 3.34
N PRO A 122 -4.60 -22.14 3.85
CA PRO A 122 -5.76 -23.02 3.92
C PRO A 122 -6.85 -22.49 4.85
N LEU A 123 -6.50 -21.85 5.97
CA LEU A 123 -7.49 -21.30 6.90
C LEU A 123 -8.16 -20.03 6.34
N SER A 124 -7.45 -19.20 5.57
CA SER A 124 -8.06 -18.07 4.87
C SER A 124 -9.11 -18.55 3.86
N LYS A 125 -8.79 -19.59 3.09
CA LYS A 125 -9.74 -20.21 2.14
C LYS A 125 -10.97 -20.76 2.85
N ALA A 126 -10.76 -21.49 3.94
CA ALA A 126 -11.85 -22.07 4.74
C ALA A 126 -12.75 -20.98 5.35
N ALA A 127 -12.15 -19.89 5.84
CA ALA A 127 -12.89 -18.75 6.40
C ALA A 127 -13.79 -18.08 5.35
N ILE A 128 -13.26 -17.83 4.15
CA ILE A 128 -14.05 -17.25 3.05
C ILE A 128 -15.18 -18.20 2.66
N ALA A 129 -14.89 -19.49 2.46
CA ALA A 129 -15.91 -20.50 2.13
C ALA A 129 -16.98 -20.67 3.22
N ALA A 130 -16.65 -20.40 4.48
CA ALA A 130 -17.61 -20.41 5.60
C ALA A 130 -18.47 -19.13 5.66
N GLY A 131 -18.21 -18.14 4.80
CA GLY A 131 -19.02 -16.91 4.69
C GLY A 131 -18.44 -15.67 5.37
N ALA A 132 -17.14 -15.64 5.68
CA ALA A 132 -16.49 -14.47 6.26
C ALA A 132 -16.47 -13.27 5.29
N ASP A 133 -16.66 -12.06 5.81
CA ASP A 133 -16.63 -10.79 5.06
C ASP A 133 -15.22 -10.30 4.75
N GLY A 134 -14.23 -10.81 5.46
CA GLY A 134 -12.83 -10.51 5.21
C GLY A 134 -11.90 -11.39 6.03
N VAL A 135 -10.61 -11.31 5.70
CA VAL A 135 -9.54 -11.97 6.44
C VAL A 135 -8.46 -10.96 6.84
N ILE A 136 -7.83 -11.20 7.99
CA ILE A 136 -6.69 -10.44 8.48
C ILE A 136 -5.45 -11.34 8.39
N ILE A 137 -4.48 -10.94 7.58
CA ILE A 137 -3.27 -11.73 7.32
C ILE A 137 -2.06 -10.92 7.77
N GLU A 138 -1.23 -11.54 8.61
CA GLU A 138 0.02 -10.95 9.06
C GLU A 138 1.11 -11.14 7.98
N VAL A 139 1.74 -10.04 7.56
CA VAL A 139 2.75 -10.04 6.49
C VAL A 139 4.01 -9.32 6.97
N HIS A 140 5.16 -9.97 6.88
CA HIS A 140 6.45 -9.39 7.25
C HIS A 140 7.52 -9.67 6.20
N ASN A 141 8.37 -8.67 5.90
CA ASN A 141 9.43 -8.79 4.88
C ASN A 141 10.48 -9.86 5.23
N ASN A 142 10.67 -10.13 6.53
CA ASN A 142 11.57 -11.17 7.01
C ASN A 142 11.03 -11.78 8.32
N PRO A 143 10.11 -12.77 8.26
CA PRO A 143 9.45 -13.31 9.44
C PRO A 143 10.41 -13.80 10.54
N SER A 144 11.58 -14.34 10.16
CA SER A 144 12.60 -14.83 11.10
C SER A 144 13.21 -13.75 12.00
N LYS A 145 13.12 -12.47 11.60
CA LYS A 145 13.63 -11.31 12.35
C LYS A 145 12.53 -10.39 12.86
N ALA A 146 11.27 -10.82 12.78
CA ALA A 146 10.15 -10.01 13.25
C ALA A 146 10.22 -9.83 14.78
N LEU A 147 9.98 -8.62 15.26
CA LEU A 147 9.95 -8.31 16.70
C LEU A 147 8.71 -8.91 17.39
N SER A 148 7.63 -9.12 16.62
CA SER A 148 6.39 -9.76 17.05
C SER A 148 5.86 -10.63 15.93
N ASP A 149 5.13 -11.69 16.30
CA ASP A 149 4.29 -12.49 15.40
C ASP A 149 5.00 -13.07 14.16
N GLY A 150 6.33 -13.25 14.25
CA GLY A 150 7.14 -13.87 13.19
C GLY A 150 6.67 -15.26 12.76
N PRO A 151 6.39 -16.21 13.68
CA PRO A 151 5.97 -17.57 13.31
C PRO A 151 4.68 -17.67 12.49
N GLN A 152 3.80 -16.68 12.59
CA GLN A 152 2.50 -16.64 11.92
C GLN A 152 2.43 -15.64 10.76
N SER A 153 3.54 -14.92 10.52
CA SER A 153 3.67 -13.98 9.42
C SER A 153 4.07 -14.71 8.15
N ILE A 154 3.41 -14.39 7.04
CA ILE A 154 3.87 -14.78 5.70
C ILE A 154 4.70 -13.65 5.08
N THR A 155 5.40 -13.96 4.00
CA THR A 155 6.17 -12.99 3.22
C THR A 155 5.28 -12.24 2.22
N PRO A 156 5.71 -11.06 1.73
CA PRO A 156 4.99 -10.36 0.65
C PRO A 156 4.80 -11.20 -0.61
N SER A 157 5.78 -12.06 -0.95
CA SER A 157 5.68 -12.99 -2.08
C SER A 157 4.60 -14.06 -1.87
N GLU A 158 4.52 -14.63 -0.68
CA GLU A 158 3.47 -15.60 -0.33
C GLU A 158 2.10 -14.92 -0.31
N PHE A 159 2.00 -13.70 0.22
CA PHE A 159 0.76 -12.93 0.19
C PHE A 159 0.29 -12.68 -1.25
N SER A 160 1.20 -12.24 -2.13
CA SER A 160 0.91 -12.05 -3.57
C SER A 160 0.48 -13.34 -4.27
N TYR A 161 0.97 -14.50 -3.81
CA TYR A 161 0.60 -15.81 -4.34
C TYR A 161 -0.77 -16.30 -3.82
N ILE A 162 -1.12 -15.98 -2.57
CA ILE A 162 -2.37 -16.40 -1.93
C ILE A 162 -3.55 -15.57 -2.42
N MET A 163 -3.37 -14.25 -2.59
CA MET A 163 -4.47 -13.32 -2.91
C MET A 163 -5.30 -13.72 -4.14
N PRO A 164 -4.72 -14.11 -5.30
CA PRO A 164 -5.51 -14.57 -6.45
C PRO A 164 -6.43 -15.76 -6.10
N LYS A 165 -5.95 -16.71 -5.30
CA LYS A 165 -6.75 -17.86 -4.86
C LYS A 165 -7.89 -17.42 -3.96
N LEU A 166 -7.65 -16.50 -3.04
CA LEU A 166 -8.72 -15.98 -2.17
C LEU A 166 -9.81 -15.25 -2.98
N ARG A 167 -9.47 -14.62 -4.11
CA ARG A 167 -10.46 -14.03 -5.04
C ARG A 167 -11.36 -15.08 -5.66
N GLU A 168 -10.82 -16.23 -6.04
CA GLU A 168 -11.63 -17.34 -6.58
C GLU A 168 -12.63 -17.84 -5.52
N TYR A 169 -12.18 -18.03 -4.28
CA TYR A 169 -13.05 -18.43 -3.18
C TYR A 169 -14.13 -17.37 -2.89
N ALA A 170 -13.77 -16.09 -2.87
CA ALA A 170 -14.73 -15.01 -2.71
C ALA A 170 -15.77 -15.02 -3.85
N HIS A 171 -15.32 -15.25 -5.09
CA HIS A 171 -16.20 -15.32 -6.25
C HIS A 171 -17.20 -16.48 -6.16
N LEU A 172 -16.78 -17.65 -5.67
CA LEU A 172 -17.67 -18.80 -5.42
C LEU A 172 -18.77 -18.44 -4.41
N GLU A 173 -18.43 -17.67 -3.39
CA GLU A 173 -19.37 -17.15 -2.39
C GLU A 173 -20.15 -15.91 -2.87
N LYS A 174 -20.14 -15.62 -4.18
CA LYS A 174 -20.79 -14.45 -4.81
C LYS A 174 -20.35 -13.12 -4.20
N ARG A 175 -19.15 -13.08 -3.66
CA ARG A 175 -18.50 -11.88 -3.12
C ARG A 175 -17.43 -11.40 -4.09
N GLN A 176 -17.17 -10.11 -4.04
CA GLN A 176 -16.07 -9.52 -4.76
C GLN A 176 -15.08 -8.98 -3.75
N LEU A 177 -13.86 -9.54 -3.74
CA LEU A 177 -12.71 -8.84 -3.19
C LEU A 177 -12.41 -7.68 -4.14
N THR A 178 -13.05 -6.53 -3.89
CA THR A 178 -12.62 -5.28 -4.50
C THR A 178 -11.14 -5.11 -4.22
N ILE A 179 -10.41 -4.54 -5.16
CA ILE A 179 -9.07 -4.05 -4.91
C ILE A 179 -9.23 -2.54 -4.72
N PRO A 180 -9.85 -2.08 -3.61
CA PRO A 180 -9.91 -0.66 -3.39
C PRO A 180 -8.46 -0.21 -3.21
N HIS A 181 -8.13 0.89 -3.86
CA HIS A 181 -6.87 1.60 -3.72
C HIS A 181 -5.65 0.99 -4.41
N THR A 182 -5.79 0.27 -5.52
CA THR A 182 -4.62 -0.04 -6.37
C THR A 182 -4.53 0.86 -7.59
N ILE A 183 -3.32 1.37 -7.79
CA ILE A 183 -2.99 2.22 -8.92
C ILE A 183 -1.82 1.59 -9.67
N ALA A 184 -1.97 1.46 -10.98
CA ALA A 184 -0.85 1.16 -11.85
C ALA A 184 -0.38 2.44 -12.54
N TYR A 185 0.93 2.62 -12.63
CA TYR A 185 1.55 3.70 -13.39
C TYR A 185 2.60 3.15 -14.33
N ALA A 186 2.82 3.84 -15.45
CA ALA A 186 3.80 3.43 -16.44
C ALA A 186 5.19 3.96 -16.06
N GLY A 187 6.06 3.06 -15.61
CA GLY A 187 7.43 3.36 -15.19
C GLY A 187 7.84 2.58 -13.95
N THR A 188 9.06 2.83 -13.50
CA THR A 188 9.63 2.24 -12.28
C THR A 188 9.39 3.11 -11.04
N PRO A 189 9.47 2.56 -9.82
CA PRO A 189 9.45 3.36 -8.59
C PRO A 189 10.48 4.49 -8.63
N GLY A 190 10.04 5.70 -8.27
CA GLY A 190 10.82 6.94 -8.38
C GLY A 190 10.68 7.66 -9.72
N SER A 191 9.99 7.11 -10.72
CA SER A 191 9.68 7.85 -11.94
C SER A 191 8.71 9.02 -11.69
N PHE A 192 8.62 9.97 -12.63
CA PHE A 192 7.63 11.05 -12.55
C PHE A 192 6.17 10.52 -12.58
N ALA A 193 5.93 9.38 -13.22
CA ALA A 193 4.62 8.71 -13.17
C ALA A 193 4.30 8.19 -11.77
N ASN A 194 5.32 7.65 -11.06
CA ASN A 194 5.17 7.27 -9.66
C ASN A 194 4.86 8.49 -8.78
N GLU A 195 5.58 9.60 -8.97
CA GLU A 195 5.36 10.84 -8.22
C GLU A 195 3.96 11.42 -8.46
N ALA A 196 3.48 11.43 -9.71
CA ALA A 196 2.12 11.85 -10.04
C ALA A 196 1.08 10.97 -9.34
N ALA A 197 1.25 9.64 -9.37
CA ALA A 197 0.35 8.70 -8.71
C ALA A 197 0.35 8.87 -7.18
N GLU A 198 1.51 9.08 -6.58
CA GLU A 198 1.66 9.31 -5.13
C GLU A 198 1.01 10.62 -4.67
N LYS A 199 1.16 11.70 -5.45
CA LYS A 199 0.54 13.01 -5.15
C LYS A 199 -0.99 12.97 -5.27
N LEU A 200 -1.49 12.29 -6.30
CA LEU A 200 -2.94 12.15 -6.51
C LEU A 200 -3.59 11.23 -5.47
N TYR A 201 -2.89 10.18 -5.05
CA TYR A 201 -3.43 9.10 -4.24
C TYR A 201 -2.43 8.58 -3.20
N PRO A 202 -2.14 9.37 -2.14
CA PRO A 202 -1.08 9.07 -1.17
C PRO A 202 -1.34 7.82 -0.32
N THR A 203 -2.59 7.38 -0.23
CA THR A 203 -3.01 6.21 0.57
C THR A 203 -3.14 4.93 -0.26
N HIS A 204 -2.88 5.00 -1.58
CA HIS A 204 -3.10 3.89 -2.50
C HIS A 204 -1.83 3.05 -2.69
N VAL A 205 -2.02 1.75 -2.93
CA VAL A 205 -0.94 0.84 -3.30
C VAL A 205 -0.58 1.11 -4.77
N LEU A 206 0.65 1.56 -4.99
CA LEU A 206 1.16 1.93 -6.30
C LEU A 206 1.99 0.79 -6.90
N THR A 207 1.67 0.38 -8.13
CA THR A 207 2.36 -0.64 -8.90
C THR A 207 2.95 -0.01 -10.16
N GLY A 208 4.28 -0.02 -10.28
CA GLY A 208 4.94 0.36 -11.53
C GLY A 208 4.89 -0.78 -12.54
N LEU A 209 4.49 -0.49 -13.77
CA LEU A 209 4.52 -1.42 -14.90
C LEU A 209 5.42 -0.87 -16.00
N GLU A 210 6.10 -1.76 -16.72
CA GLU A 210 7.16 -1.39 -17.66
C GLU A 210 6.63 -0.67 -18.91
N HIS A 211 5.49 -1.13 -19.44
CA HIS A 211 4.89 -0.57 -20.63
C HIS A 211 3.53 0.08 -20.34
N PHE A 212 3.14 1.04 -21.20
CA PHE A 212 1.82 1.66 -21.09
C PHE A 212 0.72 0.60 -21.21
N GLU A 213 0.82 -0.29 -22.19
CA GLU A 213 -0.14 -1.37 -22.45
C GLU A 213 -0.45 -2.21 -21.21
N ASP A 214 0.56 -2.52 -20.41
CA ASP A 214 0.39 -3.32 -19.19
C ASP A 214 -0.52 -2.61 -18.17
N VAL A 215 -0.41 -1.28 -18.07
CA VAL A 215 -1.29 -0.45 -17.21
C VAL A 215 -2.73 -0.52 -17.71
N PHE A 216 -2.93 -0.36 -19.02
CA PHE A 216 -4.27 -0.43 -19.61
C PHE A 216 -4.87 -1.82 -19.46
N GLU A 217 -4.11 -2.88 -19.74
CA GLU A 217 -4.56 -4.26 -19.59
C GLU A 217 -4.91 -4.57 -18.14
N ALA A 218 -4.10 -4.14 -17.18
CA ALA A 218 -4.36 -4.36 -15.76
C ALA A 218 -5.67 -3.71 -15.29
N VAL A 219 -5.97 -2.49 -15.76
CA VAL A 219 -7.22 -1.78 -15.46
C VAL A 219 -8.42 -2.42 -16.16
N LEU A 220 -8.29 -2.75 -17.45
CA LEU A 220 -9.38 -3.35 -18.23
C LEU A 220 -9.76 -4.74 -17.70
N ASN A 221 -8.77 -5.53 -17.30
CA ASN A 221 -8.97 -6.86 -16.71
C ASN A 221 -9.36 -6.81 -15.22
N LYS A 222 -9.61 -5.62 -14.65
CA LYS A 222 -9.99 -5.40 -13.24
C LYS A 222 -8.98 -5.98 -12.24
N LYS A 223 -7.71 -6.12 -12.65
CA LYS A 223 -6.59 -6.48 -11.77
C LYS A 223 -6.10 -5.27 -10.97
N ILE A 224 -6.33 -4.07 -11.49
CA ILE A 224 -6.01 -2.78 -10.89
C ILE A 224 -7.24 -1.88 -11.00
N GLU A 225 -7.50 -1.05 -9.99
CA GLU A 225 -8.66 -0.15 -10.00
C GLU A 225 -8.46 1.04 -10.94
N ILE A 226 -7.28 1.65 -10.87
CA ILE A 226 -6.98 2.94 -11.50
C ILE A 226 -5.64 2.88 -12.23
N GLY A 227 -5.58 3.47 -13.42
CA GLY A 227 -4.34 3.69 -14.18
C GLY A 227 -3.92 5.16 -14.18
N VAL A 228 -2.61 5.42 -14.10
CA VAL A 228 -2.00 6.75 -14.22
C VAL A 228 -0.98 6.75 -15.35
N VAL A 229 -1.20 7.59 -16.37
CA VAL A 229 -0.36 7.64 -17.58
C VAL A 229 -0.10 9.07 -18.05
N PRO A 230 1.09 9.36 -18.62
CA PRO A 230 1.40 10.67 -19.18
C PRO A 230 0.69 10.86 -20.53
N VAL A 231 0.03 11.99 -20.73
CA VAL A 231 -0.66 12.32 -22.00
C VAL A 231 0.05 13.40 -22.80
N GLU A 232 0.75 14.31 -22.12
CA GLU A 232 1.40 15.46 -22.75
C GLU A 232 2.56 15.96 -21.90
N ASN A 233 3.67 16.33 -22.53
CA ASN A 233 4.78 17.03 -21.91
C ASN A 233 5.08 18.31 -22.69
N THR A 234 5.42 19.40 -22.00
CA THR A 234 5.65 20.71 -22.63
C THR A 234 6.79 20.70 -23.66
N LEU A 235 7.82 19.88 -23.45
CA LEU A 235 9.00 19.81 -24.32
C LEU A 235 8.88 18.73 -25.40
N ALA A 236 8.29 17.58 -25.07
CA ALA A 236 8.19 16.43 -25.97
C ALA A 236 6.85 16.34 -26.73
N GLY A 237 5.86 17.14 -26.35
CA GLY A 237 4.52 17.12 -26.91
C GLY A 237 3.66 15.97 -26.39
N LYS A 238 2.63 15.62 -27.17
CA LYS A 238 1.63 14.60 -26.84
C LYS A 238 2.20 13.19 -26.93
N VAL A 239 1.82 12.34 -25.98
CA VAL A 239 2.20 10.91 -25.99
C VAL A 239 1.20 10.14 -26.85
N GLU A 240 1.43 10.09 -28.17
CA GLU A 240 0.50 9.50 -29.15
C GLU A 240 0.04 8.08 -28.79
N LYS A 241 0.95 7.25 -28.28
CA LYS A 241 0.67 5.86 -27.89
C LYS A 241 -0.39 5.78 -26.80
N VAL A 242 -0.32 6.67 -25.80
CA VAL A 242 -1.29 6.73 -24.70
C VAL A 242 -2.63 7.27 -25.20
N GLN A 243 -2.64 8.26 -26.09
CA GLN A 243 -3.88 8.79 -26.68
C GLN A 243 -4.66 7.71 -27.44
N LYS A 244 -3.97 6.94 -28.30
CA LYS A 244 -4.57 5.80 -28.99
C LYS A 244 -5.15 4.76 -28.03
N LEU A 245 -4.44 4.46 -26.94
CA LEU A 245 -4.92 3.51 -25.93
C LEU A 245 -6.13 4.03 -25.15
N LEU A 246 -6.22 5.34 -24.87
CA LEU A 246 -7.39 5.94 -24.23
C LEU A 246 -8.62 5.95 -25.15
N GLU A 247 -8.43 6.25 -26.44
CA GLU A 247 -9.51 6.32 -27.43
C GLU A 247 -10.07 4.93 -27.80
N ASN A 248 -9.20 3.92 -27.91
CA ASN A 248 -9.59 2.59 -28.38
C ASN A 248 -10.26 1.72 -27.30
N ASN A 249 -10.26 2.14 -26.04
CA ASN A 249 -10.72 1.32 -24.92
C ASN A 249 -11.93 1.96 -24.20
N LYS A 250 -12.76 1.13 -23.57
CA LYS A 250 -13.91 1.59 -22.77
C LYS A 250 -13.46 2.12 -21.40
N LEU A 251 -12.79 3.26 -21.42
CA LEU A 251 -12.22 3.90 -20.23
C LEU A 251 -12.91 5.22 -19.93
N GLU A 252 -12.87 5.59 -18.65
CA GLU A 252 -13.32 6.89 -18.12
C GLU A 252 -12.12 7.58 -17.50
N ILE A 253 -11.81 8.80 -17.97
CA ILE A 253 -10.83 9.67 -17.30
C ILE A 253 -11.54 10.31 -16.11
N ILE A 254 -11.00 10.09 -14.92
CA ILE A 254 -11.62 10.50 -13.65
C ILE A 254 -10.90 11.67 -12.98
N ASN A 255 -9.62 11.89 -13.32
CA ASN A 255 -8.82 12.97 -12.76
C ASN A 255 -7.60 13.27 -13.66
N SER A 256 -6.93 14.39 -13.44
CA SER A 256 -5.64 14.70 -14.05
C SER A 256 -4.77 15.55 -13.13
N ILE A 257 -3.45 15.50 -13.35
CA ILE A 257 -2.48 16.35 -12.66
C ILE A 257 -1.45 16.87 -13.66
N LYS A 258 -1.14 18.15 -13.59
CA LYS A 258 0.02 18.75 -14.25
C LYS A 258 1.17 18.75 -13.26
N LEU A 259 2.15 17.88 -13.47
CA LEU A 259 3.30 17.73 -12.59
C LEU A 259 4.48 18.55 -13.14
N PRO A 260 5.01 19.53 -12.39
CA PRO A 260 6.27 20.19 -12.72
C PRO A 260 7.43 19.19 -12.69
N ILE A 261 8.20 19.13 -13.77
CA ILE A 261 9.33 18.21 -13.91
C ILE A 261 10.58 18.86 -13.31
N LYS A 262 10.71 18.71 -11.99
CA LYS A 262 11.89 19.16 -11.24
C LYS A 262 12.95 18.09 -11.25
N GLN A 263 14.14 18.45 -11.72
CA GLN A 263 15.31 17.57 -11.69
C GLN A 263 16.25 18.00 -10.59
N MET A 264 16.65 17.05 -9.75
CA MET A 264 17.48 17.28 -8.57
C MET A 264 18.81 16.55 -8.73
N LEU A 265 19.89 17.17 -8.28
CA LEU A 265 21.16 16.47 -8.08
C LEU A 265 21.13 15.78 -6.72
N VAL A 266 21.20 14.45 -6.72
CA VAL A 266 21.07 13.61 -5.53
C VAL A 266 22.31 12.73 -5.33
N ALA A 267 22.72 12.52 -4.09
CA ALA A 267 23.91 11.72 -3.76
C ALA A 267 23.78 11.06 -2.37
N PRO A 268 24.66 10.10 -2.01
CA PRO A 268 24.66 9.51 -0.68
C PRO A 268 24.89 10.55 0.42
N ALA A 269 24.38 10.27 1.62
CA ALA A 269 24.39 11.22 2.72
C ALA A 269 25.80 11.75 3.07
N GLY A 270 25.92 13.07 3.26
CA GLY A 270 27.20 13.71 3.57
C GLY A 270 28.19 13.72 2.41
N THR A 271 27.69 13.74 1.17
CA THR A 271 28.48 14.01 -0.05
C THR A 271 28.57 15.51 -0.28
N GLU A 272 29.77 16.02 -0.54
CA GLU A 272 29.96 17.44 -0.85
C GLU A 272 29.89 17.66 -2.37
N LEU A 273 29.35 18.80 -2.81
CA LEU A 273 29.25 19.12 -4.24
C LEU A 273 30.62 19.07 -4.94
N SER A 274 31.69 19.46 -4.24
CA SER A 274 33.08 19.47 -4.70
C SER A 274 33.70 18.07 -4.86
N SER A 275 33.16 17.04 -4.20
CA SER A 275 33.70 15.66 -4.24
C SER A 275 33.13 14.83 -5.39
N ILE A 276 32.06 15.30 -6.03
CA ILE A 276 31.40 14.61 -7.14
C ILE A 276 32.33 14.56 -8.36
N ARG A 277 32.40 13.39 -9.00
CA ARG A 277 33.20 13.12 -10.21
C ARG A 277 32.41 12.37 -11.28
N LYS A 278 31.29 11.75 -10.92
CA LYS A 278 30.43 10.99 -11.85
C LYS A 278 28.99 11.40 -11.64
N ILE A 279 28.29 11.70 -12.72
CA ILE A 279 26.87 12.06 -12.70
C ILE A 279 26.10 11.11 -13.59
N TYR A 280 25.15 10.37 -13.01
CA TYR A 280 24.34 9.36 -13.66
C TYR A 280 22.93 9.90 -13.95
N SER A 281 22.43 9.74 -15.17
CA SER A 281 21.01 9.99 -15.47
C SER A 281 20.62 9.49 -16.86
N HIS A 282 19.34 9.61 -17.19
CA HIS A 282 18.86 9.42 -18.55
C HIS A 282 19.41 10.51 -19.49
N GLU A 283 19.65 10.18 -20.77
CA GLU A 283 20.22 11.14 -21.74
C GLU A 283 19.43 12.44 -21.82
N LYS A 284 18.10 12.35 -21.85
CA LYS A 284 17.22 13.54 -21.88
C LYS A 284 17.33 14.39 -20.61
N ALA A 285 17.57 13.77 -19.45
CA ALA A 285 17.76 14.49 -18.21
C ALA A 285 19.10 15.24 -18.20
N LEU A 286 20.17 14.59 -18.66
CA LEU A 286 21.48 15.22 -18.85
C LEU A 286 21.41 16.39 -19.85
N GLU A 287 20.67 16.22 -20.95
CA GLU A 287 20.46 17.27 -21.95
C GLU A 287 19.69 18.47 -21.41
N GLN A 288 18.75 18.24 -20.49
CA GLN A 288 17.92 19.27 -19.87
C GLN A 288 18.60 19.99 -18.71
N CYS A 289 19.79 19.58 -18.28
CA CYS A 289 20.51 20.20 -17.16
C CYS A 289 21.89 20.75 -17.60
N LYS A 290 22.07 21.09 -18.88
CA LYS A 290 23.38 21.44 -19.44
C LYS A 290 23.97 22.71 -18.82
N LYS A 291 23.16 23.73 -18.51
CA LYS A 291 23.65 24.98 -17.89
C LYS A 291 24.27 24.67 -16.54
N PHE A 292 23.58 23.89 -15.70
CA PHE A 292 24.11 23.46 -14.41
C PHE A 292 25.36 22.57 -14.57
N LEU A 293 25.29 21.56 -15.43
CA LEU A 293 26.41 20.63 -15.65
C LEU A 293 27.67 21.31 -16.19
N SER A 294 27.53 22.42 -16.93
CA SER A 294 28.67 23.22 -17.40
C SER A 294 29.50 23.84 -16.26
N THR A 295 28.91 24.00 -15.07
CA THR A 295 29.63 24.46 -13.86
C THR A 295 30.47 23.36 -13.21
N MET A 296 30.34 22.11 -13.65
CA MET A 296 31.04 20.94 -13.12
C MET A 296 31.81 20.19 -14.24
N PRO A 297 32.75 20.83 -14.95
CA PRO A 297 33.40 20.27 -16.14
C PRO A 297 34.26 19.03 -15.84
N GLU A 298 34.71 18.87 -14.60
CA GLU A 298 35.50 17.72 -14.11
C GLU A 298 34.65 16.44 -13.95
N CYS A 299 33.31 16.55 -14.02
CA CYS A 299 32.41 15.42 -13.82
C CYS A 299 32.19 14.63 -15.12
N LYS A 300 32.36 13.32 -15.04
CA LYS A 300 31.99 12.40 -16.11
C LYS A 300 30.48 12.15 -16.10
N LEU A 301 29.81 12.48 -17.19
CA LEU A 301 28.38 12.17 -17.39
C LEU A 301 28.23 10.71 -17.85
N ILE A 302 27.36 9.95 -17.18
CA ILE A 302 27.15 8.52 -17.44
C ILE A 302 25.67 8.30 -17.77
N PRO A 303 25.33 8.05 -19.04
CA PRO A 303 23.97 7.71 -19.45
C PRO A 303 23.46 6.45 -18.77
N TYR A 304 22.17 6.44 -18.42
CA TYR A 304 21.46 5.33 -17.81
C TYR A 304 20.07 5.18 -18.42
N SER A 305 19.43 4.03 -18.20
CA SER A 305 18.14 3.71 -18.82
C SER A 305 16.99 4.62 -18.37
N THR A 306 16.99 5.06 -17.11
CA THR A 306 15.99 5.99 -16.55
C THR A 306 16.61 6.82 -15.42
N THR A 307 15.97 7.94 -15.07
CA THR A 307 16.37 8.79 -13.94
C THR A 307 16.28 8.06 -12.59
N SER A 308 15.22 7.26 -12.39
CA SER A 308 15.03 6.44 -11.19
C SER A 308 16.06 5.31 -11.09
N ALA A 309 16.38 4.63 -12.19
CA ALA A 309 17.42 3.61 -12.20
C ALA A 309 18.82 4.20 -11.94
N ALA A 310 19.09 5.42 -12.39
CA ALA A 310 20.32 6.13 -12.06
C ALA A 310 20.43 6.42 -10.56
N ALA A 311 19.35 6.88 -9.91
CA ALA A 311 19.31 7.07 -8.47
C ALA A 311 19.55 5.75 -7.72
N ALA A 312 18.90 4.66 -8.13
CA ALA A 312 19.11 3.34 -7.55
C ALA A 312 20.56 2.86 -7.69
N ALA A 313 21.18 3.08 -8.85
CA ALA A 313 22.59 2.74 -9.08
C ALA A 313 23.53 3.52 -8.15
N VAL A 314 23.31 4.83 -7.98
CA VAL A 314 24.11 5.68 -7.08
C VAL A 314 23.94 5.25 -5.62
N ALA A 315 22.72 4.92 -5.20
CA ALA A 315 22.47 4.39 -3.87
C ALA A 315 23.14 3.03 -3.63
N ALA A 316 23.20 2.17 -4.66
CA ALA A 316 23.89 0.90 -4.58
C ALA A 316 25.42 1.05 -4.52
N LEU A 317 25.99 2.03 -5.24
CA LEU A 317 27.43 2.35 -5.16
C LEU A 317 27.80 2.90 -3.79
N ASN A 318 26.95 3.76 -3.21
CA ASN A 318 27.11 4.36 -1.89
C ASN A 318 28.51 5.00 -1.67
N ASP A 319 29.07 5.62 -2.71
CA ASP A 319 30.33 6.37 -2.65
C ASP A 319 30.06 7.89 -2.65
N LYS A 320 31.03 8.67 -2.17
CA LYS A 320 30.92 10.13 -2.08
C LYS A 320 31.39 10.88 -3.34
N CYS A 321 31.60 10.16 -4.46
CA CYS A 321 32.03 10.76 -5.72
C CYS A 321 31.03 10.56 -6.86
N SER A 322 29.92 9.87 -6.60
CA SER A 322 28.84 9.61 -7.54
C SER A 322 27.57 10.34 -7.13
N ALA A 323 26.93 10.97 -8.11
CA ALA A 323 25.63 11.61 -7.96
C ALA A 323 24.70 11.20 -9.12
N ALA A 324 23.40 11.34 -8.93
CA ALA A 324 22.40 11.14 -9.97
C ALA A 324 21.58 12.40 -10.20
N ILE A 325 21.07 12.57 -11.41
CA ILE A 325 19.98 13.52 -11.68
C ILE A 325 18.68 12.73 -11.67
N ALA A 326 17.79 13.03 -10.71
CA ALA A 326 16.55 12.29 -10.51
C ALA A 326 15.44 13.17 -9.91
N SER A 327 14.24 12.57 -9.75
CA SER A 327 13.10 13.19 -9.06
C SER A 327 13.29 13.17 -7.54
N GLU A 328 12.48 13.97 -6.85
CA GLU A 328 12.38 13.95 -5.38
C GLU A 328 11.99 12.56 -4.85
N THR A 329 10.99 11.93 -5.49
CA THR A 329 10.52 10.60 -5.11
C THR A 329 11.63 9.56 -5.25
N ALA A 330 12.45 9.62 -6.32
CA ALA A 330 13.58 8.72 -6.49
C ALA A 330 14.65 8.92 -5.40
N ALA A 331 14.92 10.17 -5.00
CA ALA A 331 15.85 10.49 -3.91
C ALA A 331 15.39 9.84 -2.60
N ARG A 332 14.12 10.06 -2.23
CA ARG A 332 13.50 9.55 -1.00
C ARG A 332 13.47 8.03 -0.97
N LEU A 333 13.04 7.37 -2.05
CA LEU A 333 12.97 5.90 -2.12
C LEU A 333 14.35 5.24 -1.96
N ASN A 334 15.40 5.90 -2.46
CA ASN A 334 16.76 5.39 -2.40
C ASN A 334 17.58 5.95 -1.23
N ARG A 335 16.97 6.74 -0.33
CA ARG A 335 17.63 7.38 0.83
C ARG A 335 18.83 8.23 0.44
N LEU A 336 18.74 8.93 -0.68
CA LEU A 336 19.75 9.89 -1.15
C LEU A 336 19.39 11.30 -0.66
N GLU A 337 20.41 12.12 -0.43
CA GLU A 337 20.26 13.52 -0.09
C GLU A 337 20.19 14.37 -1.37
N ILE A 338 19.32 15.38 -1.35
CA ILE A 338 19.24 16.39 -2.40
C ILE A 338 20.38 17.39 -2.17
N ILE A 339 21.40 17.34 -3.03
CA ILE A 339 22.56 18.24 -3.00
C ILE A 339 22.19 19.59 -3.63
N LYS A 340 21.40 19.55 -4.71
CA LYS A 340 20.91 20.73 -5.40
C LYS A 340 19.52 20.45 -5.95
N ASP A 341 18.57 21.32 -5.62
CA ASP A 341 17.21 21.30 -6.16
C ASP A 341 17.16 22.06 -7.50
N SER A 342 16.28 21.61 -8.38
CA SER A 342 15.82 22.30 -9.59
C SER A 342 16.97 22.74 -10.50
N ILE A 343 17.75 21.77 -10.97
CA ILE A 343 18.93 21.97 -11.83
C ILE A 343 18.61 21.96 -13.34
N GLN A 344 17.35 21.80 -13.71
CA GLN A 344 16.91 21.86 -15.10
C GLN A 344 17.07 23.26 -15.70
N ASP A 345 17.35 23.31 -17.00
CA ASP A 345 17.64 24.54 -17.75
C ASP A 345 16.40 25.39 -18.02
N GLU A 346 15.21 24.77 -18.04
CA GLU A 346 13.90 25.37 -18.29
C GLU A 346 13.00 25.15 -17.07
N GLU A 347 12.53 26.23 -16.45
CA GLU A 347 11.70 26.17 -15.24
C GLU A 347 10.25 25.77 -15.55
N ASP A 348 9.76 26.09 -16.76
CA ASP A 348 8.38 25.86 -17.19
C ASP A 348 8.16 24.48 -17.88
N ASN A 349 8.82 23.43 -17.37
CA ASN A 349 8.62 22.06 -17.86
C ASN A 349 7.59 21.31 -17.01
N TYR A 350 6.49 20.89 -17.62
CA TYR A 350 5.46 20.09 -16.98
C TYR A 350 5.06 18.87 -17.82
N THR A 351 4.62 17.82 -17.14
CA THR A 351 3.97 16.66 -17.76
C THR A 351 2.56 16.54 -17.19
N GLU A 352 1.58 16.48 -18.08
CA GLU A 352 0.20 16.18 -17.73
C GLU A 352 0.01 14.67 -17.66
N PHE A 353 -0.44 14.19 -16.50
CA PHE A 353 -0.83 12.81 -16.27
C PHE A 353 -2.34 12.75 -16.12
N VAL A 354 -2.95 11.75 -16.75
CA VAL A 354 -4.37 11.46 -16.57
C VAL A 354 -4.55 10.20 -15.75
N VAL A 355 -5.65 10.21 -15.01
CA VAL A 355 -6.11 9.10 -14.20
C VAL A 355 -7.33 8.51 -14.87
N PHE A 356 -7.33 7.20 -15.09
CA PHE A 356 -8.42 6.51 -15.75
C PHE A 356 -8.83 5.24 -15.03
N ARG A 357 -10.08 4.83 -15.25
CA ARG A 357 -10.63 3.54 -14.80
C ARG A 357 -11.47 2.89 -15.90
N SER A 358 -11.77 1.60 -15.74
CA SER A 358 -12.68 0.89 -16.64
C SER A 358 -14.12 1.40 -16.48
N LYS A 359 -14.82 1.68 -17.60
CA LYS A 359 -16.25 2.05 -17.57
C LYS A 359 -17.07 0.86 -17.06
N LYS A 360 -18.01 1.14 -16.15
CA LYS A 360 -18.92 0.12 -15.59
C LYS A 360 -19.83 -0.50 -16.64
#